data_AF-A0A3A9EV81-F1
#
_entry.id   AF-A0A3A9EV81-F1
#
_cell.length_a   1.000
_cell.length_b   1.000
_cell.length_c   1.000
_cell.angle_alpha   90.00
_cell.angle_beta   90.00
_cell.angle_gamma   90.00
#
_symmetry.space_group_name_H-M   'P 1'
#
loop_
_entity.id
_entity.type
_entity.pdbx_description
1 polymer ?
#
loop_
_entity_poly.entity_id
_entity_poly.type
_entity_poly.pdbx_seq_one_letter_code
_entity_poly.pdbx_strand_id
1 'polypeptide(L)'
;MRVTTSKSKNSESFYITQSYTNSQGKSTSKTIRKLGTLAELSKRLHTDRDGVLAWANEQARLETASYKSEKEDALVMVPFHSNKLMDYHKQKLFTGGYLFLQSIYYGLKMDSICRKIKSRYKFEYDLNAILSDLIYTRVLVPSSKSSSFRTAKQFLEPPTYRLHDVYRALSVLAREMDFIQAEVYKNSFFLGSRNDRILYYDCTNYYFEIEQEDGDKKYGKSKEHRPNPIIQMGLFTDGDGLPLAFSLFPGNQSEQKSLKPLETRILQQFGCEKFIYCSDAGLASEDNRAFNHMGQRSFIVTQSIKKLPAEDRTWALDRNGFKRLSDDASMDITKLSEEDKDQLYYKEEPFTTKKLHQRLIITYSPKYASYQKAVRAEQIARAEKMVANGTLKKQ
;
A
#
# COMPACT_ATOMS: atom_id res chain seq x y z
N MET A 1 17.47 39.77 1.83
CA MET A 1 18.68 40.48 2.27
C MET A 1 18.26 41.64 3.19
N ARG A 2 19.17 42.28 3.93
CA ARG A 2 18.84 43.41 4.81
C ARG A 2 19.88 44.51 4.74
N VAL A 3 19.45 45.75 4.98
CA VAL A 3 20.36 46.89 5.12
C VAL A 3 21.03 46.83 6.49
N THR A 4 22.36 46.95 6.51
CA THR A 4 23.16 47.09 7.73
C THR A 4 23.92 48.41 7.65
N THR A 5 23.95 49.15 8.75
CA THR A 5 24.69 50.41 8.86
C THR A 5 25.94 50.22 9.70
N SER A 6 27.03 50.87 9.29
CA SER A 6 28.26 50.97 10.08
C SER A 6 28.51 52.45 10.39
N LYS A 7 28.63 52.77 11.68
CA LYS A 7 28.84 54.14 12.18
C LYS A 7 30.26 54.27 12.72
N SER A 8 31.01 55.23 12.19
CA SER A 8 32.26 55.73 12.77
C SER A 8 32.05 57.14 13.33
N LYS A 9 33.02 57.67 14.09
CA LYS A 9 32.93 59.02 14.68
C LYS A 9 32.63 60.12 13.65
N ASN A 10 33.02 59.92 12.38
CA ASN A 10 32.93 60.94 11.33
C ASN A 10 32.05 60.52 10.13
N SER A 11 31.48 59.30 10.11
CA SER A 11 30.70 58.83 8.96
C SER A 11 29.76 57.67 9.28
N GLU A 12 28.57 57.66 8.67
CA GLU A 12 27.65 56.52 8.64
C GLU A 12 27.62 55.93 7.22
N SER A 13 27.84 54.63 7.08
CA SER A 13 27.83 53.91 5.79
C SER A 13 26.76 52.84 5.75
N PHE A 14 26.10 52.68 4.59
CA PHE A 14 25.02 51.71 4.37
C PHE A 14 25.48 50.54 3.48
N TYR A 15 25.09 49.33 3.87
CA TYR A 15 25.45 48.08 3.19
C TYR A 15 24.22 47.18 3.02
N ILE A 16 24.16 46.43 1.93
CA ILE A 16 23.22 45.31 1.78
C ILE A 16 23.94 44.03 2.21
N THR A 17 23.34 43.32 3.15
CA THR A 17 23.90 42.10 3.75
C THR A 17 22.94 40.92 3.63
N GLN A 18 23.49 39.72 3.47
CA GLN A 18 22.75 38.47 3.41
C GLN A 18 23.19 37.56 4.55
N SER A 19 22.25 37.10 5.36
CA SER A 19 22.49 36.08 6.38
C SER A 19 22.46 34.68 5.74
N TYR A 20 23.42 33.83 6.11
CA TYR A 20 23.47 32.42 5.75
C TYR A 20 23.98 31.59 6.93
N THR A 21 23.71 30.29 6.93
CA THR A 21 24.22 29.37 7.96
C THR A 21 25.50 28.73 7.43
N ASN A 22 26.59 28.85 8.19
CA ASN A 22 27.85 28.22 7.81
C ASN A 22 27.83 26.70 8.03
N SER A 23 28.85 25.99 7.54
CA SER A 23 28.98 24.52 7.68
C SER A 23 29.06 24.01 9.12
N GLN A 24 29.18 24.90 10.11
CA GLN A 24 29.19 24.61 11.55
C GLN A 24 27.85 24.97 12.24
N GLY A 25 26.80 25.29 11.47
CA GLY A 25 25.47 25.59 12.02
C GLY A 25 25.32 26.98 12.63
N LYS A 26 26.33 27.87 12.52
CA LYS A 26 26.26 29.25 13.04
C LYS A 26 25.76 30.21 11.95
N SER A 27 24.86 31.11 12.33
CA SER A 27 24.36 32.18 11.46
C SER A 27 25.42 33.26 11.29
N THR A 28 25.86 33.51 10.06
CA THR A 28 26.81 34.56 9.70
C THR A 28 26.25 35.41 8.55
N SER A 29 26.77 36.62 8.36
CA SER A 29 26.31 37.54 7.30
C SER A 29 27.43 37.90 6.33
N LYS A 30 27.13 37.88 5.03
CA LYS A 30 28.01 38.36 3.96
C LYS A 30 27.51 39.70 3.42
N THR A 31 28.41 40.65 3.20
CA THR A 31 28.10 41.90 2.51
C THR A 31 28.00 41.64 1.02
N ILE A 32 26.84 41.95 0.44
CA ILE A 32 26.56 41.79 -0.99
C ILE A 32 26.99 43.04 -1.75
N ARG A 33 26.64 44.22 -1.21
CA ARG A 33 26.91 45.50 -1.87
C ARG A 33 27.06 46.64 -0.86
N LYS A 34 28.03 47.54 -1.08
CA LYS A 34 28.15 48.81 -0.35
C LYS A 34 27.35 49.89 -1.10
N LEU A 35 26.42 50.56 -0.41
CA LEU A 35 25.54 51.56 -1.02
C LEU A 35 26.16 52.96 -1.01
N GLY A 36 26.92 53.31 0.04
CA GLY A 36 27.58 54.62 0.17
C GLY A 36 27.52 55.18 1.59
N THR A 37 28.05 56.39 1.78
CA THR A 37 27.94 57.11 3.05
C THR A 37 26.67 57.97 3.13
N LEU A 38 26.22 58.29 4.34
CA LEU A 38 25.03 59.13 4.57
C LEU A 38 25.18 60.51 3.89
N ALA A 39 26.35 61.13 3.94
CA ALA A 39 26.60 62.44 3.35
C ALA A 39 26.51 62.43 1.82
N GLU A 40 27.05 61.39 1.18
CA GLU A 40 26.97 61.21 -0.28
C GLU A 40 25.53 60.90 -0.73
N LEU A 41 24.85 60.00 -0.01
CA LEU A 41 23.51 59.56 -0.37
C LEU A 41 22.45 60.63 -0.09
N SER A 42 22.56 61.38 1.00
CA SER A 42 21.66 62.49 1.32
C SER A 42 21.78 63.63 0.30
N LYS A 43 23.00 63.96 -0.15
CA LYS A 43 23.24 64.95 -1.21
C LYS A 43 22.70 64.50 -2.56
N ARG A 44 22.84 63.22 -2.90
CA ARG A 44 22.42 62.66 -4.19
C ARG A 44 20.91 62.46 -4.30
N LEU A 45 20.26 62.05 -3.21
CA LEU A 45 18.83 61.74 -3.17
C LEU A 45 17.99 62.93 -2.67
N HIS A 46 18.63 64.06 -2.33
CA HIS A 46 18.00 65.28 -1.81
C HIS A 46 17.03 65.00 -0.64
N THR A 47 17.46 64.15 0.28
CA THR A 47 16.60 63.64 1.36
C THR A 47 17.36 63.47 2.66
N ASP A 48 16.63 63.36 3.76
CA ASP A 48 17.17 63.15 5.09
C ASP A 48 17.61 61.69 5.29
N ARG A 49 18.06 61.38 6.51
CA ARG A 49 18.53 60.04 6.87
C ARG A 49 17.45 58.97 6.69
N ASP A 50 16.20 59.30 6.96
CA ASP A 50 15.10 58.34 6.87
C ASP A 50 14.72 58.06 5.41
N GLY A 51 14.79 59.07 4.54
CA GLY A 51 14.67 58.85 3.10
C GLY A 51 15.83 58.06 2.49
N VAL A 52 17.07 58.26 2.97
CA VAL A 52 18.23 57.42 2.57
C VAL A 52 18.03 55.98 3.03
N LEU A 53 17.49 55.75 4.23
CA LEU A 53 17.19 54.42 4.73
C LEU A 53 16.06 53.74 3.94
N ALA A 54 15.00 54.48 3.59
CA ALA A 54 13.92 53.98 2.75
C ALA A 54 14.42 53.57 1.36
N TRP A 55 15.26 54.40 0.74
CA TRP A 55 15.91 54.07 -0.53
C TRP A 55 16.81 52.85 -0.43
N ALA A 56 17.63 52.75 0.64
CA ALA A 56 18.50 51.60 0.86
C ALA A 56 17.71 50.28 1.04
N ASN A 57 16.56 50.34 1.72
CA ASN A 57 15.66 49.20 1.88
C ASN A 57 15.03 48.78 0.55
N GLU A 58 14.66 49.74 -0.30
CA GLU A 58 14.14 49.46 -1.64
C GLU A 58 15.21 48.80 -2.53
N GLN A 59 16.46 49.27 -2.46
CA GLN A 59 17.59 48.60 -3.14
C GLN A 59 17.81 47.18 -2.61
N ALA A 60 17.72 46.96 -1.29
CA ALA A 60 17.81 45.62 -0.71
C ALA A 60 16.65 44.69 -1.14
N ARG A 61 15.46 45.24 -1.38
CA ARG A 61 14.30 44.53 -1.91
C ARG A 61 14.53 44.09 -3.35
N LEU A 62 14.97 45.00 -4.22
CA LEU A 62 15.31 44.72 -5.62
C LEU A 62 16.41 43.66 -5.74
N GLU A 63 17.47 43.77 -4.93
CA GLU A 63 18.56 42.79 -4.89
C GLU A 63 18.07 41.41 -4.41
N THR A 64 17.14 41.38 -3.45
CA THR A 64 16.53 40.13 -2.99
C THR A 64 15.66 39.50 -4.07
N ALA A 65 14.95 40.31 -4.87
CA ALA A 65 14.15 39.84 -6.00
C ALA A 65 15.03 39.26 -7.12
N SER A 66 16.11 39.97 -7.49
CA SER A 66 17.10 39.48 -8.46
C SER A 66 17.72 38.15 -8.01
N TYR A 67 18.15 38.06 -6.75
CA TYR A 67 18.72 36.84 -6.19
C TYR A 67 17.75 35.66 -6.13
N LYS A 68 16.45 35.91 -5.90
CA LYS A 68 15.43 34.86 -5.96
C LYS A 68 15.22 34.38 -7.39
N SER A 69 15.14 35.29 -8.35
CA SER A 69 15.03 34.95 -9.78
C SER A 69 16.23 34.14 -10.26
N GLU A 70 17.46 34.57 -9.92
CA GLU A 70 18.69 33.82 -10.25
C GLU A 70 18.77 32.44 -9.57
N LYS A 71 18.12 32.27 -8.41
CA LYS A 71 18.04 30.98 -7.72
C LYS A 71 16.93 30.07 -8.24
N GLU A 72 15.79 30.63 -8.63
CA GLU A 72 14.72 29.91 -9.32
C GLU A 72 15.22 29.42 -10.68
N ASP A 73 16.03 30.22 -11.38
CA ASP A 73 16.69 29.88 -12.64
C ASP A 73 18.12 29.33 -12.47
N ALA A 74 18.48 28.83 -11.27
CA ALA A 74 19.82 28.31 -11.00
C ALA A 74 20.11 27.09 -11.87
N LEU A 75 20.68 27.33 -13.05
CA LEU A 75 21.20 26.30 -13.93
C LEU A 75 22.35 25.59 -13.21
N VAL A 76 22.08 24.35 -12.77
CA VAL A 76 23.11 23.46 -12.27
C VAL A 76 23.93 22.97 -13.46
N MET A 77 25.01 23.69 -13.76
CA MET A 77 25.98 23.27 -14.76
C MET A 77 26.76 22.07 -14.25
N VAL A 78 26.53 20.89 -14.83
CA VAL A 78 27.32 19.68 -14.58
C VAL A 78 28.32 19.53 -15.74
N PRO A 79 29.57 20.04 -15.62
CA PRO A 79 30.55 19.92 -16.68
C PRO A 79 31.01 18.47 -16.82
N PHE A 80 30.81 17.88 -18.00
CA PHE A 80 31.34 16.57 -18.36
C PHE A 80 32.65 16.72 -19.11
N HIS A 81 33.72 16.15 -18.57
CA HIS A 81 35.03 16.12 -19.22
C HIS A 81 35.23 14.76 -19.89
N SER A 82 35.31 14.73 -21.23
CA SER A 82 35.47 13.49 -22.01
C SER A 82 36.78 12.74 -21.73
N ASN A 83 37.81 13.45 -21.27
CA ASN A 83 39.11 12.89 -20.90
C ASN A 83 39.20 12.44 -19.43
N LYS A 84 38.16 12.65 -18.63
CA LYS A 84 38.17 12.26 -17.21
C LYS A 84 37.72 10.80 -17.08
N LEU A 85 38.69 9.92 -16.85
CA LEU A 85 38.44 8.51 -16.61
C LEU A 85 37.65 8.31 -15.30
N MET A 86 36.77 7.31 -15.31
CA MET A 86 36.08 6.90 -14.09
C MET A 86 37.03 6.09 -13.20
N ASP A 87 37.13 6.47 -11.92
CA ASP A 87 37.82 5.66 -10.91
C ASP A 87 37.36 4.20 -10.97
N TYR A 88 38.32 3.30 -11.20
CA TYR A 88 38.09 1.87 -11.23
C TYR A 88 37.63 1.38 -9.84
N HIS A 89 36.69 0.43 -9.80
CA HIS A 89 36.08 -0.10 -8.57
C HIS A 89 35.32 0.89 -7.66
N LYS A 90 35.09 2.13 -8.09
CA LYS A 90 34.28 3.08 -7.31
C LYS A 90 32.84 3.15 -7.83
N GLN A 91 31.88 2.81 -6.98
CA GLN A 91 30.47 3.01 -7.30
C GLN A 91 30.14 4.50 -7.36
N LYS A 92 29.62 4.95 -8.50
CA LYS A 92 29.22 6.36 -8.74
C LYS A 92 27.72 6.50 -9.02
N LEU A 93 27.03 5.38 -9.24
CA LEU A 93 25.59 5.32 -9.48
C LEU A 93 24.93 4.58 -8.32
N PHE A 94 23.85 5.16 -7.80
CA PHE A 94 23.07 4.61 -6.71
C PHE A 94 21.58 4.62 -7.06
N THR A 95 20.86 3.61 -6.60
CA THR A 95 19.41 3.53 -6.73
C THR A 95 18.76 4.16 -5.51
N GLY A 96 18.03 5.26 -5.71
CA GLY A 96 17.31 5.98 -4.64
C GLY A 96 15.81 5.70 -4.56
N GLY A 97 15.25 4.85 -5.42
CA GLY A 97 13.80 4.60 -5.47
C GLY A 97 13.21 4.03 -4.18
N TYR A 98 14.03 3.38 -3.34
CA TYR A 98 13.61 2.80 -2.08
C TYR A 98 13.30 3.85 -0.99
N LEU A 99 13.75 5.09 -1.13
CA LEU A 99 13.58 6.14 -0.12
C LEU A 99 12.09 6.46 0.15
N PHE A 100 11.22 6.31 -0.86
CA PHE A 100 9.77 6.44 -0.67
C PHE A 100 9.20 5.34 0.23
N LEU A 101 9.64 4.10 0.01
CA LEU A 101 9.26 2.94 0.82
C LEU A 101 9.84 3.03 2.23
N GLN A 102 11.02 3.63 2.36
CA GLN A 102 11.65 3.89 3.65
C GLN A 102 10.80 4.80 4.52
N SER A 103 10.23 5.88 3.94
CA SER A 103 9.29 6.75 4.65
C SER A 103 8.10 5.96 5.22
N ILE A 104 7.49 5.09 4.42
CA ILE A 104 6.35 4.25 4.85
C ILE A 104 6.81 3.23 5.92
N TYR A 105 7.94 2.57 5.72
CA TYR A 105 8.49 1.57 6.62
C TYR A 105 8.70 2.12 8.04
N TYR A 106 9.35 3.28 8.16
CA TYR A 106 9.55 3.94 9.44
C TYR A 106 8.27 4.62 9.96
N GLY A 107 7.36 5.02 9.08
CA GLY A 107 6.00 5.46 9.44
C GLY A 107 5.21 4.38 10.16
N LEU A 108 5.32 3.12 9.70
CA LEU A 108 4.75 1.93 10.34
C LEU A 108 5.53 1.44 11.58
N LYS A 109 6.56 2.18 12.00
CA LYS A 109 7.42 1.87 13.16
C LYS A 109 8.05 0.47 13.10
N MET A 110 8.36 -0.01 11.89
CA MET A 110 8.98 -1.33 11.68
C MET A 110 10.33 -1.47 12.38
N ASP A 111 11.07 -0.37 12.51
CA ASP A 111 12.30 -0.26 13.29
C ASP A 111 12.09 -0.60 14.78
N SER A 112 10.98 -0.13 15.34
CA SER A 112 10.62 -0.33 16.73
C SER A 112 10.19 -1.77 16.97
N ILE A 113 9.47 -2.37 16.01
CA ILE A 113 9.15 -3.80 16.00
C ILE A 113 10.44 -4.63 15.98
N CYS A 114 11.38 -4.32 15.09
CA CYS A 114 12.66 -5.02 15.00
C CYS A 114 13.49 -4.90 16.28
N ARG A 115 13.49 -3.73 16.95
CA ARG A 115 14.15 -3.56 18.26
C ARG A 115 13.54 -4.44 19.35
N LYS A 116 12.20 -4.52 19.41
CA LYS A 116 11.50 -5.41 20.35
C LYS A 116 11.86 -6.88 20.09
N ILE A 117 11.86 -7.31 18.83
CA ILE A 117 12.29 -8.66 18.45
C ILE A 117 13.73 -8.90 18.86
N LYS A 118 14.65 -7.98 18.55
CA LYS A 118 16.06 -8.08 18.92
C LYS A 118 16.27 -8.28 20.43
N SER A 119 15.42 -7.71 21.29
CA SER A 119 15.52 -7.92 22.75
C SER A 119 15.21 -9.35 23.20
N ARG A 120 14.46 -10.13 22.41
CA ARG A 120 14.05 -11.52 22.71
C ARG A 120 15.04 -12.57 22.20
N TYR A 121 15.92 -12.20 21.27
CA TYR A 121 16.84 -13.11 20.61
C TYR A 121 18.28 -12.65 20.76
N LYS A 122 19.22 -13.60 20.67
CA LYS A 122 20.66 -13.31 20.68
C LYS A 122 21.21 -13.53 19.27
N PHE A 123 21.16 -12.49 18.44
CA PHE A 123 21.80 -12.47 17.12
C PHE A 123 22.64 -11.20 16.95
N GLU A 124 23.68 -11.27 16.11
CA GLU A 124 24.67 -10.20 15.93
C GLU A 124 24.38 -9.28 14.74
N TYR A 125 23.53 -9.72 13.80
CA TYR A 125 23.19 -8.96 12.60
C TYR A 125 22.12 -7.89 12.86
N ASP A 126 22.03 -6.91 11.95
CA ASP A 126 20.99 -5.89 11.98
C ASP A 126 19.70 -6.39 11.31
N LEU A 127 18.74 -6.84 12.12
CA LEU A 127 17.44 -7.31 11.64
C LEU A 127 16.64 -6.21 10.93
N ASN A 128 16.75 -4.96 11.39
CA ASN A 128 16.01 -3.85 10.80
C ASN A 128 16.51 -3.58 9.37
N ALA A 129 17.83 -3.50 9.19
CA ALA A 129 18.44 -3.31 7.87
C ALA A 129 18.10 -4.46 6.91
N ILE A 130 18.14 -5.71 7.39
CA ILE A 130 17.76 -6.87 6.58
C ILE A 130 16.29 -6.80 6.17
N LEU A 131 15.38 -6.55 7.12
CA LEU A 131 13.95 -6.52 6.84
C LEU A 131 13.58 -5.39 5.88
N SER A 132 14.13 -4.19 6.10
CA SER A 132 13.89 -3.05 5.23
C SER A 132 14.33 -3.33 3.79
N ASP A 133 15.55 -3.85 3.59
CA ASP A 133 16.07 -4.14 2.25
C ASP A 133 15.28 -5.25 1.55
N LEU A 134 14.85 -6.28 2.30
CA LEU A 134 14.00 -7.32 1.75
C LEU A 134 12.64 -6.78 1.30
N ILE A 135 12.04 -5.85 2.04
CA ILE A 135 10.77 -5.20 1.66
C ILE A 135 10.98 -4.30 0.44
N TYR A 136 12.01 -3.44 0.47
CA TYR A 136 12.29 -2.51 -0.62
C TYR A 136 12.54 -3.24 -1.93
N THR A 137 13.41 -4.25 -1.91
CA THR A 137 13.71 -5.05 -3.09
C THR A 137 12.50 -5.87 -3.55
N ARG A 138 11.65 -6.33 -2.64
CA ARG A 138 10.41 -7.05 -3.02
C ARG A 138 9.44 -6.18 -3.81
N VAL A 139 9.35 -4.89 -3.48
CA VAL A 139 8.49 -3.95 -4.20
C VAL A 139 9.15 -3.47 -5.50
N LEU A 140 10.44 -3.14 -5.47
CA LEU A 140 11.14 -2.54 -6.61
C LEU A 140 11.55 -3.57 -7.67
N VAL A 141 12.15 -4.69 -7.26
CA VAL A 141 12.72 -5.72 -8.15
C VAL A 141 12.50 -7.11 -7.52
N PRO A 142 11.26 -7.63 -7.53
CA PRO A 142 10.91 -8.89 -6.88
C PRO A 142 11.75 -10.04 -7.42
N SER A 143 12.58 -10.63 -6.57
CA SER A 143 13.51 -11.71 -6.95
C SER A 143 13.85 -12.61 -5.75
N SER A 144 14.82 -13.53 -5.92
CA SER A 144 15.29 -14.40 -4.84
C SER A 144 15.97 -13.60 -3.73
N LYS A 145 16.07 -14.15 -2.51
CA LYS A 145 16.72 -13.47 -1.37
C LYS A 145 18.20 -13.15 -1.63
N SER A 146 18.90 -14.02 -2.37
CA SER A 146 20.27 -13.78 -2.83
C SER A 146 20.34 -12.62 -3.83
N SER A 147 19.40 -12.56 -4.77
CA SER A 147 19.28 -11.46 -5.71
C SER A 147 18.94 -10.14 -5.01
N SER A 148 17.96 -10.13 -4.10
CA SER A 148 17.63 -8.99 -3.24
C SER A 148 18.85 -8.43 -2.53
N PHE A 149 19.67 -9.28 -1.90
CA PHE A 149 20.90 -8.83 -1.24
C PHE A 149 21.90 -8.18 -2.21
N ARG A 150 22.04 -8.71 -3.43
CA ARG A 150 22.90 -8.12 -4.46
C ARG A 150 22.35 -6.78 -4.94
N THR A 151 21.04 -6.66 -5.13
CA THR A 151 20.37 -5.42 -5.51
C THR A 151 20.51 -4.35 -4.43
N ALA A 152 20.36 -4.71 -3.15
CA ALA A 152 20.51 -3.77 -2.04
C ALA A 152 21.91 -3.12 -1.98
N LYS A 153 22.96 -3.78 -2.48
CA LYS A 153 24.30 -3.17 -2.61
C LYS A 153 24.35 -1.97 -3.56
N GLN A 154 23.37 -1.83 -4.44
CA GLN A 154 23.27 -0.70 -5.36
C GLN A 154 22.52 0.50 -4.76
N PHE A 155 21.93 0.34 -3.57
CA PHE A 155 21.26 1.42 -2.86
C PHE A 155 22.25 2.46 -2.34
N LEU A 156 21.74 3.65 -2.03
CA LEU A 156 22.53 4.73 -1.43
C LEU A 156 23.13 4.31 -0.08
N GLU A 157 22.37 3.53 0.68
CA GLU A 157 22.76 2.92 1.96
C GLU A 157 23.01 1.41 1.74
N PRO A 158 24.23 0.99 1.37
CA PRO A 158 24.51 -0.42 1.11
C PRO A 158 24.45 -1.25 2.41
N PRO A 159 24.08 -2.54 2.32
CA PRO A 159 23.94 -3.41 3.48
C PRO A 159 25.29 -3.65 4.17
N THR A 160 25.29 -3.54 5.50
CA THR A 160 26.44 -3.84 6.36
C THR A 160 26.49 -5.32 6.79
N TYR A 161 25.39 -6.05 6.59
CA TYR A 161 25.24 -7.47 6.91
C TYR A 161 25.67 -8.38 5.74
N ARG A 162 25.80 -9.68 6.00
CA ARG A 162 26.19 -10.68 5.00
C ARG A 162 24.99 -11.49 4.53
N LEU A 163 25.14 -12.17 3.39
CA LEU A 163 24.07 -12.99 2.82
C LEU A 163 23.56 -14.08 3.78
N HIS A 164 24.42 -14.70 4.56
CA HIS A 164 23.98 -15.72 5.53
C HIS A 164 23.15 -15.13 6.67
N ASP A 165 23.33 -13.85 7.00
CA ASP A 165 22.51 -13.16 8.00
C ASP A 165 21.09 -12.99 7.50
N VAL A 166 20.91 -12.72 6.20
CA VAL A 166 19.59 -12.68 5.55
C VAL A 166 18.85 -14.00 5.77
N TYR A 167 19.50 -15.13 5.51
CA TYR A 167 18.87 -16.45 5.69
C TYR A 167 18.56 -16.76 7.16
N ARG A 168 19.44 -16.38 8.09
CA ARG A 168 19.20 -16.53 9.54
C ARG A 168 18.03 -15.68 10.02
N ALA A 169 17.93 -14.44 9.52
CA ALA A 169 16.85 -13.51 9.87
C ALA A 169 15.46 -14.05 9.49
N LEU A 170 15.33 -14.75 8.36
CA LEU A 170 14.05 -15.33 7.92
C LEU A 170 13.43 -16.27 8.97
N SER A 171 14.25 -17.03 9.69
CA SER A 171 13.76 -17.93 10.74
C SER A 171 13.21 -17.16 11.95
N VAL A 172 13.84 -16.03 12.29
CA VAL A 172 13.36 -15.15 13.36
C VAL A 172 12.06 -14.46 12.95
N LEU A 173 12.01 -13.92 11.73
CA LEU A 173 10.82 -13.26 11.17
C LEU A 173 9.63 -14.23 11.08
N ALA A 174 9.86 -15.50 10.71
CA ALA A 174 8.81 -16.51 10.67
C ALA A 174 8.24 -16.81 12.07
N ARG A 175 9.10 -16.88 13.10
CA ARG A 175 8.67 -17.12 14.49
C ARG A 175 7.91 -15.94 15.09
N GLU A 176 8.30 -14.72 14.73
CA GLU A 176 7.68 -13.48 15.22
C GLU A 176 6.59 -12.94 14.29
N MET A 177 6.15 -13.74 13.31
CA MET A 177 5.22 -13.32 12.26
C MET A 177 3.89 -12.79 12.83
N ASP A 178 3.31 -13.45 13.83
CA ASP A 178 2.06 -12.98 14.46
C ASP A 178 2.28 -11.64 15.19
N PHE A 179 3.39 -11.49 15.89
CA PHE A 179 3.74 -10.25 16.59
C PHE A 179 3.95 -9.08 15.61
N ILE A 180 4.66 -9.33 14.50
CA ILE A 180 4.89 -8.34 13.45
C ILE A 180 3.55 -7.88 12.87
N GLN A 181 2.66 -8.81 12.50
CA GLN A 181 1.35 -8.47 11.95
C GLN A 181 0.52 -7.63 12.93
N ALA A 182 0.49 -8.05 14.21
CA ALA A 182 -0.22 -7.33 15.27
C ALA A 182 0.24 -5.88 15.42
N GLU A 183 1.56 -5.67 15.50
CA GLU A 183 2.13 -4.32 15.67
C GLU A 183 2.01 -3.49 14.39
N VAL A 184 2.18 -4.07 13.20
CA VAL A 184 2.00 -3.36 11.92
C VAL A 184 0.58 -2.85 11.75
N TYR A 185 -0.41 -3.68 12.07
CA TYR A 185 -1.80 -3.25 12.07
C TYR A 185 -2.03 -2.09 13.03
N LYS A 186 -1.58 -2.20 14.28
CA LYS A 186 -1.71 -1.09 15.26
C LYS A 186 -1.02 0.18 14.78
N ASN A 187 0.18 0.06 14.23
CA ASN A 187 0.96 1.21 13.78
C ASN A 187 0.41 1.83 12.50
N SER A 188 -0.35 1.08 11.69
CA SER A 188 -0.96 1.63 10.48
C SER A 188 -1.99 2.73 10.76
N PHE A 189 -2.58 2.78 11.96
CA PHE A 189 -3.42 3.90 12.40
C PHE A 189 -2.65 5.22 12.56
N PHE A 190 -1.32 5.20 12.64
CA PHE A 190 -0.50 6.43 12.61
C PHE A 190 -0.42 7.05 11.21
N LEU A 191 -0.72 6.29 10.15
CA LEU A 191 -0.68 6.78 8.77
C LEU A 191 -2.03 7.26 8.25
N GLY A 192 -3.12 6.91 8.93
CA GLY A 192 -4.47 7.30 8.55
C GLY A 192 -5.53 6.46 9.26
N SER A 193 -6.79 6.74 8.94
CA SER A 193 -7.92 5.92 9.36
C SER A 193 -7.96 4.59 8.60
N ARG A 194 -8.44 3.54 9.25
CA ARG A 194 -8.74 2.24 8.61
C ARG A 194 -10.24 2.00 8.56
N ASN A 195 -10.70 1.35 7.50
CA ASN A 195 -12.08 0.88 7.38
C ASN A 195 -12.26 -0.54 7.95
N ASP A 196 -12.01 -0.70 9.25
CA ASP A 196 -12.01 -1.98 9.97
C ASP A 196 -13.42 -2.56 10.26
N ARG A 197 -14.47 -1.89 9.78
CA ARG A 197 -15.87 -2.31 9.91
C ARG A 197 -16.25 -3.41 8.92
N ILE A 198 -15.50 -3.54 7.83
CA ILE A 198 -15.72 -4.57 6.80
C ILE A 198 -14.43 -5.36 6.70
N LEU A 199 -14.53 -6.67 6.84
CA LEU A 199 -13.39 -7.57 6.70
C LEU A 199 -13.63 -8.51 5.53
N TYR A 200 -12.77 -8.43 4.52
CA TYR A 200 -12.74 -9.39 3.43
C TYR A 200 -11.80 -10.54 3.75
N TYR A 201 -12.23 -11.75 3.44
CA TYR A 201 -11.41 -12.96 3.58
C TYR A 201 -11.32 -13.70 2.26
N ASP A 202 -10.09 -13.99 1.84
CA ASP A 202 -9.81 -14.90 0.75
C ASP A 202 -8.68 -15.86 1.14
N CYS A 203 -8.73 -17.06 0.57
CA CYS A 203 -7.70 -18.08 0.70
C CYS A 203 -6.99 -18.22 -0.64
N THR A 204 -5.67 -18.16 -0.68
CA THR A 204 -4.87 -18.52 -1.85
C THR A 204 -3.97 -19.71 -1.56
N ASN A 205 -3.26 -20.24 -2.56
CA ASN A 205 -2.23 -21.25 -2.34
C ASN A 205 -0.94 -20.95 -3.10
N TYR A 206 0.16 -21.41 -2.56
CA TYR A 206 1.48 -21.41 -3.20
C TYR A 206 1.88 -22.85 -3.49
N TYR A 207 2.24 -23.14 -4.73
CA TYR A 207 2.80 -24.43 -5.11
C TYR A 207 4.32 -24.44 -4.98
N PHE A 208 4.89 -25.61 -4.77
CA PHE A 208 6.33 -25.81 -4.68
C PHE A 208 6.77 -26.82 -5.74
N GLU A 209 7.84 -26.52 -6.46
CA GLU A 209 8.46 -27.44 -7.42
C GLU A 209 9.30 -28.48 -6.67
N ILE A 210 8.62 -29.30 -5.88
CA ILE A 210 9.18 -30.41 -5.13
C ILE A 210 8.42 -31.69 -5.48
N GLU A 211 9.14 -32.81 -5.44
CA GLU A 211 8.59 -34.11 -5.83
C GLU A 211 7.82 -34.79 -4.71
N GLN A 212 8.04 -34.41 -3.45
CA GLN A 212 7.46 -35.04 -2.27
C GLN A 212 6.99 -33.99 -1.27
N GLU A 213 6.01 -34.37 -0.44
CA GLU A 213 5.52 -33.54 0.65
C GLU A 213 6.59 -33.27 1.71
N ASP A 214 6.59 -32.07 2.29
CA ASP A 214 7.51 -31.72 3.37
C ASP A 214 6.91 -30.64 4.30
N GLY A 215 6.76 -30.98 5.58
CA GLY A 215 6.08 -30.15 6.57
C GLY A 215 4.65 -29.80 6.12
N ASP A 216 4.33 -28.51 6.06
CA ASP A 216 3.03 -28.00 5.61
C ASP A 216 2.84 -28.04 4.08
N LYS A 217 3.88 -28.37 3.32
CA LYS A 217 3.80 -28.50 1.85
C LYS A 217 3.18 -29.87 1.55
N LYS A 218 1.88 -29.90 1.30
CA LYS A 218 1.05 -31.11 1.17
C LYS A 218 0.30 -31.11 -0.17
N TYR A 219 0.01 -32.29 -0.71
CA TYR A 219 -0.84 -32.40 -1.90
C TYR A 219 -2.27 -31.99 -1.55
N GLY A 220 -2.84 -31.12 -2.37
CA GLY A 220 -4.16 -30.56 -2.15
C GLY A 220 -4.74 -29.98 -3.42
N LYS A 221 -5.92 -29.35 -3.30
CA LYS A 221 -6.59 -28.74 -4.43
C LYS A 221 -5.91 -27.41 -4.81
N SER A 222 -4.91 -27.48 -5.68
CA SER A 222 -4.25 -26.30 -6.24
C SER A 222 -5.24 -25.41 -6.97
N LYS A 223 -5.20 -24.09 -6.72
CA LYS A 223 -6.03 -23.13 -7.47
C LYS A 223 -5.59 -23.02 -8.93
N GLU A 224 -4.30 -23.27 -9.20
CA GLU A 224 -3.75 -23.38 -10.55
C GLU A 224 -3.82 -24.80 -11.16
N HIS A 225 -4.51 -25.75 -10.50
CA HIS A 225 -4.60 -27.14 -10.95
C HIS A 225 -3.25 -27.84 -11.18
N ARG A 226 -2.21 -27.46 -10.43
CA ARG A 226 -0.90 -28.12 -10.43
C ARG A 226 -0.93 -29.41 -9.59
N PRO A 227 -0.20 -30.47 -10.00
CA PRO A 227 -0.10 -31.71 -9.23
C PRO A 227 0.87 -31.63 -8.04
N ASN A 228 1.58 -30.50 -7.89
CA ASN A 228 2.64 -30.33 -6.91
C ASN A 228 2.11 -30.10 -5.48
N PRO A 229 2.91 -30.35 -4.43
CA PRO A 229 2.58 -29.96 -3.08
C PRO A 229 2.37 -28.44 -2.96
N ILE A 230 1.38 -28.06 -2.16
CA ILE A 230 1.01 -26.66 -1.94
C ILE A 230 1.02 -26.32 -0.45
N ILE A 231 1.04 -25.03 -0.14
CA ILE A 231 0.66 -24.46 1.15
C ILE A 231 -0.48 -23.48 0.92
N GLN A 232 -1.44 -23.42 1.84
CA GLN A 232 -2.55 -22.48 1.75
C GLN A 232 -2.26 -21.23 2.57
N MET A 233 -2.75 -20.08 2.11
CA MET A 233 -2.70 -18.82 2.84
C MET A 233 -4.08 -18.17 2.90
N GLY A 234 -4.63 -18.02 4.09
CA GLY A 234 -5.78 -17.15 4.32
C GLY A 234 -5.33 -15.73 4.60
N LEU A 235 -5.97 -14.72 4.00
CA LEU A 235 -5.67 -13.30 4.19
C LEU A 235 -6.95 -12.53 4.53
N PHE A 236 -6.88 -11.71 5.57
CA PHE A 236 -7.87 -10.68 5.86
C PHE A 236 -7.41 -9.32 5.39
N THR A 237 -8.32 -8.59 4.74
CA THR A 237 -8.17 -7.16 4.44
C THR A 237 -9.35 -6.37 4.98
N ASP A 238 -9.15 -5.07 5.18
CA ASP A 238 -10.23 -4.17 5.60
C ASP A 238 -11.07 -3.73 4.40
N GLY A 239 -12.06 -2.87 4.64
CA GLY A 239 -12.95 -2.34 3.61
C GLY A 239 -12.24 -1.57 2.49
N ASP A 240 -11.02 -1.09 2.73
CA ASP A 240 -10.19 -0.37 1.75
C ASP A 240 -9.18 -1.29 1.07
N GLY A 241 -9.20 -2.59 1.37
CA GLY A 241 -8.30 -3.59 0.81
C GLY A 241 -6.91 -3.64 1.45
N LEU A 242 -6.71 -2.94 2.58
CA LEU A 242 -5.43 -3.01 3.30
C LEU A 242 -5.36 -4.31 4.12
N PRO A 243 -4.24 -5.07 4.07
CA PRO A 243 -4.06 -6.27 4.87
C PRO A 243 -4.16 -6.01 6.37
N LEU A 244 -4.80 -6.94 7.11
CA LEU A 244 -4.77 -6.99 8.57
C LEU A 244 -3.85 -8.11 9.05
N ALA A 245 -4.17 -9.34 8.64
CA ALA A 245 -3.47 -10.54 9.06
C ALA A 245 -3.64 -11.64 8.03
N PHE A 246 -2.66 -12.52 7.96
CA PHE A 246 -2.67 -13.72 7.15
C PHE A 246 -2.27 -14.93 7.98
N SER A 247 -2.51 -16.12 7.44
CA SER A 247 -2.04 -17.37 8.01
C SER A 247 -1.79 -18.43 7.01
N LEU A 248 -0.78 -19.24 7.31
CA LEU A 248 -0.39 -20.36 6.49
C LEU A 248 -0.95 -21.66 7.08
N PHE A 249 -1.36 -22.56 6.20
CA PHE A 249 -1.94 -23.85 6.56
C PHE A 249 -1.42 -24.94 5.62
N PRO A 250 -1.35 -26.19 6.09
CA PRO A 250 -1.03 -27.33 5.25
C PRO A 250 -1.88 -27.40 3.97
N GLY A 251 -1.25 -27.76 2.85
CA GLY A 251 -1.90 -27.79 1.53
C GLY A 251 -3.16 -28.65 1.41
N ASN A 252 -3.27 -29.69 2.24
CA ASN A 252 -4.42 -30.61 2.29
C ASN A 252 -5.52 -30.17 3.26
N GLN A 253 -5.32 -29.10 4.02
CA GLN A 253 -6.31 -28.61 4.98
C GLN A 253 -7.50 -27.96 4.25
N SER A 254 -8.70 -28.09 4.80
CA SER A 254 -9.86 -27.37 4.26
C SER A 254 -9.78 -25.88 4.58
N GLU A 255 -9.98 -25.04 3.56
CA GLU A 255 -10.07 -23.58 3.67
C GLU A 255 -11.17 -23.10 4.66
N GLN A 256 -12.13 -23.96 5.02
CA GLN A 256 -13.14 -23.60 6.03
C GLN A 256 -12.57 -23.62 7.45
N LYS A 257 -11.52 -24.43 7.70
CA LYS A 257 -10.89 -24.56 9.01
C LYS A 257 -9.81 -23.49 9.26
N SER A 258 -9.34 -22.81 8.21
CA SER A 258 -8.36 -21.72 8.33
C SER A 258 -8.95 -20.43 8.90
N LEU A 259 -10.28 -20.29 8.85
CA LEU A 259 -10.99 -19.10 9.28
C LEU A 259 -10.89 -18.87 10.80
N LYS A 260 -11.31 -19.86 11.60
CA LYS A 260 -11.49 -19.73 13.05
C LYS A 260 -10.21 -19.31 13.80
N PRO A 261 -9.02 -19.85 13.51
CA PRO A 261 -7.79 -19.41 14.19
C PRO A 261 -7.42 -17.96 13.86
N LEU A 262 -7.75 -17.49 12.66
CA LEU A 262 -7.41 -16.14 12.21
C LEU A 262 -8.42 -15.10 12.70
N GLU A 263 -9.71 -15.44 12.77
CA GLU A 263 -10.73 -14.60 13.40
C GLU A 263 -10.54 -14.49 14.92
N THR A 264 -10.16 -15.59 15.59
CA THR A 264 -9.83 -15.54 17.03
C THR A 264 -8.65 -14.61 17.28
N ARG A 265 -7.66 -14.60 16.38
CA ARG A 265 -6.55 -13.65 16.43
C ARG A 265 -7.00 -12.22 16.18
N ILE A 266 -7.91 -11.99 15.22
CA ILE A 266 -8.44 -10.66 14.98
C ILE A 266 -9.15 -10.11 16.22
N LEU A 267 -10.01 -10.92 16.82
CA LEU A 267 -10.73 -10.55 18.04
C LEU A 267 -9.78 -10.26 19.21
N GLN A 268 -8.77 -11.10 19.42
CA GLN A 268 -7.85 -10.97 20.54
C GLN A 268 -6.80 -9.86 20.35
N GLN A 269 -6.33 -9.63 19.12
CA GLN A 269 -5.16 -8.78 18.85
C GLN A 269 -5.52 -7.41 18.25
N PHE A 270 -6.65 -7.30 17.56
CA PHE A 270 -7.05 -6.07 16.86
C PHE A 270 -8.21 -5.32 17.53
N GLY A 271 -8.93 -5.94 18.47
CA GLY A 271 -10.02 -5.27 19.21
C GLY A 271 -11.22 -4.92 18.33
N CYS A 272 -11.34 -5.50 17.13
CA CYS A 272 -12.46 -5.31 16.23
C CYS A 272 -13.67 -6.11 16.74
N GLU A 273 -14.52 -5.50 17.57
CA GLU A 273 -15.70 -6.15 18.13
C GLU A 273 -16.91 -6.14 17.18
N LYS A 274 -16.98 -5.15 16.29
CA LYS A 274 -18.11 -4.90 15.39
C LYS A 274 -17.67 -4.78 13.94
N PHE A 275 -17.77 -5.89 13.21
CA PHE A 275 -17.44 -5.94 11.79
C PHE A 275 -18.41 -6.82 10.98
N ILE A 276 -18.41 -6.59 9.67
CA ILE A 276 -19.09 -7.41 8.67
C ILE A 276 -18.05 -8.29 7.99
N TYR A 277 -18.16 -9.59 8.18
CA TYR A 277 -17.32 -10.60 7.54
C TYR A 277 -17.82 -10.90 6.13
N CYS A 278 -16.97 -10.69 5.13
CA CYS A 278 -17.28 -10.90 3.72
C CYS A 278 -16.41 -12.03 3.15
N SER A 279 -17.05 -13.11 2.66
CA SER A 279 -16.29 -14.19 2.01
C SER A 279 -17.07 -14.96 0.94
N ASP A 280 -16.33 -15.75 0.16
CA ASP A 280 -16.91 -16.65 -0.81
C ASP A 280 -17.64 -17.86 -0.20
N ALA A 281 -18.57 -18.42 -0.99
CA ALA A 281 -19.42 -19.56 -0.66
C ALA A 281 -18.62 -20.80 -0.23
N GLY A 282 -17.40 -20.97 -0.77
CA GLY A 282 -16.52 -22.11 -0.46
C GLY A 282 -16.00 -22.09 0.98
N LEU A 283 -15.90 -20.90 1.56
CA LEU A 283 -15.29 -20.62 2.87
C LEU A 283 -16.33 -20.53 4.00
N ALA A 284 -17.59 -20.26 3.63
CA ALA A 284 -18.70 -20.01 4.54
C ALA A 284 -19.47 -21.28 4.92
N SER A 285 -18.84 -22.18 5.67
CA SER A 285 -19.53 -23.31 6.32
C SER A 285 -20.63 -22.81 7.27
N GLU A 286 -21.66 -23.63 7.54
CA GLU A 286 -22.75 -23.23 8.46
C GLU A 286 -22.21 -22.88 9.86
N ASP A 287 -21.18 -23.60 10.32
CA ASP A 287 -20.51 -23.30 11.60
C ASP A 287 -19.73 -21.98 11.56
N ASN A 288 -19.11 -21.63 10.43
CA ASN A 288 -18.42 -20.34 10.25
C ASN A 288 -19.43 -19.18 10.19
N ARG A 289 -20.57 -19.37 9.51
CA ARG A 289 -21.66 -18.39 9.50
C ARG A 289 -22.23 -18.18 10.90
N ALA A 290 -22.49 -19.26 11.62
CA ALA A 290 -22.98 -19.19 13.00
C ALA A 290 -21.98 -18.46 13.90
N PHE A 291 -20.68 -18.76 13.79
CA PHE A 291 -19.64 -18.07 14.56
C PHE A 291 -19.57 -16.56 14.25
N ASN A 292 -19.70 -16.17 12.98
CA ASN A 292 -19.70 -14.77 12.56
C ASN A 292 -21.05 -14.04 12.74
N HIS A 293 -22.08 -14.75 13.18
CA HIS A 293 -23.36 -14.17 13.57
C HIS A 293 -23.47 -13.95 15.10
N MET A 294 -22.47 -14.35 15.88
CA MET A 294 -22.48 -14.19 17.34
C MET A 294 -21.98 -12.81 17.77
N GLY A 295 -22.67 -12.18 18.72
CA GLY A 295 -22.28 -10.89 19.31
C GLY A 295 -22.68 -9.70 18.43
N GLN A 296 -21.78 -8.74 18.21
CA GLN A 296 -22.01 -7.56 17.37
C GLN A 296 -21.52 -7.74 15.92
N ARG A 297 -21.34 -8.98 15.48
CA ARG A 297 -20.79 -9.33 14.16
C ARG A 297 -21.89 -9.71 13.19
N SER A 298 -21.67 -9.37 11.93
CA SER A 298 -22.53 -9.75 10.81
C SER A 298 -21.70 -10.39 9.72
N PHE A 299 -22.33 -11.10 8.79
CA PHE A 299 -21.63 -11.68 7.66
C PHE A 299 -22.39 -11.46 6.34
N ILE A 300 -21.64 -11.40 5.25
CA ILE A 300 -22.13 -11.45 3.88
C ILE A 300 -21.34 -12.55 3.18
N VAL A 301 -22.04 -13.58 2.73
CA VAL A 301 -21.40 -14.73 2.07
C VAL A 301 -22.10 -15.04 0.78
N THR A 302 -21.34 -15.39 -0.26
CA THR A 302 -21.97 -15.75 -1.53
C THR A 302 -22.71 -17.08 -1.38
N GLN A 303 -23.90 -17.17 -1.99
CA GLN A 303 -24.72 -18.37 -1.99
C GLN A 303 -24.96 -18.81 -3.43
N SER A 304 -24.58 -20.04 -3.75
CA SER A 304 -24.81 -20.57 -5.09
C SER A 304 -26.29 -20.85 -5.30
N ILE A 305 -26.89 -20.20 -6.30
CA ILE A 305 -28.30 -20.42 -6.71
C ILE A 305 -28.57 -21.91 -7.02
N LYS A 306 -27.59 -22.61 -7.59
CA LYS A 306 -27.71 -24.05 -7.91
C LYS A 306 -27.87 -24.93 -6.66
N LYS A 307 -27.37 -24.49 -5.52
CA LYS A 307 -27.39 -25.22 -4.25
C LYS A 307 -28.56 -24.81 -3.34
N LEU A 308 -29.41 -23.87 -3.78
CA LEU A 308 -30.61 -23.48 -3.04
C LEU A 308 -31.69 -24.58 -3.11
N PRO A 309 -32.55 -24.71 -2.08
CA PRO A 309 -33.81 -25.44 -2.16
C PRO A 309 -34.66 -25.04 -3.37
N ALA A 310 -35.56 -25.92 -3.82
CA ALA A 310 -36.32 -25.70 -5.05
C ALA A 310 -37.18 -24.42 -5.01
N GLU A 311 -37.80 -24.13 -3.87
CA GLU A 311 -38.63 -22.94 -3.66
C GLU A 311 -37.78 -21.66 -3.73
N ASP A 312 -36.76 -21.54 -2.87
CA ASP A 312 -35.84 -20.39 -2.85
C ASP A 312 -35.13 -20.19 -4.21
N ARG A 313 -34.80 -21.28 -4.91
CA ARG A 313 -34.20 -21.20 -6.25
C ARG A 313 -35.16 -20.64 -7.28
N THR A 314 -36.44 -21.03 -7.20
CA THR A 314 -37.49 -20.52 -8.10
C THR A 314 -37.70 -19.04 -7.84
N TRP A 315 -37.79 -18.64 -6.57
CA TRP A 315 -37.87 -17.23 -6.19
C TRP A 315 -36.63 -16.46 -6.64
N ALA A 316 -35.42 -16.95 -6.38
CA ALA A 316 -34.18 -16.27 -6.75
C ALA A 316 -34.05 -16.01 -8.26
N LEU A 317 -34.62 -16.90 -9.10
CA LEU A 317 -34.63 -16.77 -10.55
C LEU A 317 -35.81 -15.95 -11.09
N ASP A 318 -36.83 -15.67 -10.28
CA ASP A 318 -37.91 -14.78 -10.66
C ASP A 318 -37.36 -13.38 -10.93
N ARG A 319 -37.78 -12.76 -12.03
CA ARG A 319 -37.34 -11.42 -12.42
C ARG A 319 -38.19 -10.32 -11.79
N ASN A 320 -39.22 -10.67 -11.03
CA ASN A 320 -40.07 -9.72 -10.33
C ASN A 320 -39.52 -9.35 -8.93
N GLY A 321 -40.04 -8.25 -8.38
CA GLY A 321 -39.80 -7.84 -7.00
C GLY A 321 -38.44 -7.16 -6.75
N PHE A 322 -37.75 -6.74 -7.80
CA PHE A 322 -36.50 -5.99 -7.67
C PHE A 322 -36.76 -4.54 -7.30
N LYS A 323 -35.88 -4.01 -6.46
CA LYS A 323 -35.81 -2.61 -6.07
C LYS A 323 -34.48 -2.04 -6.52
N ARG A 324 -34.47 -0.76 -6.86
CA ARG A 324 -33.24 -0.04 -7.18
C ARG A 324 -32.47 0.29 -5.90
N LEU A 325 -31.16 0.03 -5.86
CA LEU A 325 -30.33 0.21 -4.66
C LEU A 325 -30.26 1.67 -4.20
N SER A 326 -30.37 2.64 -5.11
CA SER A 326 -30.19 4.07 -4.77
C SER A 326 -31.35 4.68 -3.98
N ASP A 327 -32.58 4.19 -4.18
CA ASP A 327 -33.81 4.81 -3.65
C ASP A 327 -34.92 3.82 -3.29
N ASP A 328 -34.63 2.51 -3.33
CA ASP A 328 -35.57 1.42 -3.05
C ASP A 328 -36.83 1.40 -3.95
N ALA A 329 -36.82 2.12 -5.08
CA ALA A 329 -37.94 2.12 -6.02
C ALA A 329 -38.12 0.74 -6.65
N SER A 330 -39.36 0.23 -6.65
CA SER A 330 -39.71 -1.04 -7.29
C SER A 330 -39.56 -0.92 -8.81
N MET A 331 -38.76 -1.81 -9.41
CA MET A 331 -38.39 -1.75 -10.82
C MET A 331 -38.48 -3.13 -11.48
N ASP A 332 -38.96 -3.15 -12.72
CA ASP A 332 -38.98 -4.34 -13.57
C ASP A 332 -37.65 -4.45 -14.34
N ILE A 333 -36.79 -5.38 -13.91
CA ILE A 333 -35.46 -5.57 -14.52
C ILE A 333 -35.52 -6.07 -15.97
N THR A 334 -36.71 -6.43 -16.49
CA THR A 334 -36.88 -6.81 -17.90
C THR A 334 -37.07 -5.61 -18.83
N LYS A 335 -37.36 -4.42 -18.29
CA LYS A 335 -37.67 -3.19 -19.06
C LYS A 335 -36.68 -2.06 -18.77
N LEU A 336 -35.41 -2.41 -18.57
CA LEU A 336 -34.35 -1.44 -18.28
C LEU A 336 -33.84 -0.79 -19.57
N SER A 337 -33.52 0.50 -19.47
CA SER A 337 -32.95 1.32 -20.55
C SER A 337 -31.42 1.39 -20.48
N GLU A 338 -30.76 2.06 -21.45
CA GLU A 338 -29.32 2.30 -21.37
C GLU A 338 -28.92 3.24 -20.22
N GLU A 339 -29.84 4.09 -19.73
CA GLU A 339 -29.60 4.97 -18.58
C GLU A 339 -29.47 4.18 -17.25
N ASP A 340 -30.01 2.96 -17.24
CA ASP A 340 -29.99 2.07 -16.07
C ASP A 340 -28.74 1.19 -15.99
N LYS A 341 -27.85 1.31 -16.97
CA LYS A 341 -26.73 0.37 -17.18
C LYS A 341 -25.77 0.27 -15.99
N ASP A 342 -25.48 1.40 -15.36
CA ASP A 342 -24.59 1.48 -14.19
C ASP A 342 -25.34 1.39 -12.85
N GLN A 343 -26.66 1.18 -12.86
CA GLN A 343 -27.45 1.00 -11.64
C GLN A 343 -27.39 -0.45 -11.13
N LEU A 344 -27.60 -0.63 -9.82
CA LEU A 344 -27.73 -1.93 -9.17
C LEU A 344 -29.15 -2.10 -8.65
N TYR A 345 -29.69 -3.29 -8.88
CA TYR A 345 -31.01 -3.70 -8.42
C TYR A 345 -30.86 -4.86 -7.45
N TYR A 346 -31.74 -4.95 -6.46
CA TYR A 346 -31.71 -6.04 -5.52
C TYR A 346 -33.13 -6.46 -5.11
N LYS A 347 -33.26 -7.70 -4.64
CA LYS A 347 -34.42 -8.16 -3.89
C LYS A 347 -33.96 -9.03 -2.75
N GLU A 348 -34.75 -9.11 -1.69
CA GLU A 348 -34.42 -9.86 -0.50
C GLU A 348 -35.61 -10.64 0.05
N GLU A 349 -35.34 -11.81 0.62
CA GLU A 349 -36.31 -12.58 1.40
C GLU A 349 -35.64 -13.21 2.64
N PRO A 350 -36.40 -13.51 3.71
CA PRO A 350 -35.91 -14.32 4.80
C PRO A 350 -35.47 -15.70 4.30
N PHE A 351 -34.25 -16.12 4.63
CA PHE A 351 -33.70 -17.41 4.25
C PHE A 351 -33.18 -18.12 5.49
N THR A 352 -33.89 -19.15 5.93
CA THR A 352 -33.53 -19.87 7.14
C THR A 352 -32.91 -21.21 6.79
N THR A 353 -31.64 -21.37 7.17
CA THR A 353 -30.97 -22.67 7.17
C THR A 353 -31.30 -23.43 8.45
N LYS A 354 -30.90 -24.71 8.55
CA LYS A 354 -31.23 -25.58 9.70
C LYS A 354 -30.85 -24.95 11.05
N LYS A 355 -29.77 -24.18 11.13
CA LYS A 355 -29.26 -23.60 12.39
C LYS A 355 -29.32 -22.08 12.47
N LEU A 356 -29.61 -21.38 11.37
CA LEU A 356 -29.39 -19.93 11.30
C LEU A 356 -30.41 -19.23 10.42
N HIS A 357 -31.06 -18.21 10.99
CA HIS A 357 -31.90 -17.26 10.27
C HIS A 357 -31.02 -16.25 9.54
N GLN A 358 -31.20 -16.15 8.22
CA GLN A 358 -30.41 -15.30 7.33
C GLN A 358 -31.37 -14.51 6.42
N ARG A 359 -30.81 -13.62 5.61
CA ARG A 359 -31.52 -13.00 4.49
C ARG A 359 -30.83 -13.40 3.20
N LEU A 360 -31.60 -13.85 2.22
CA LEU A 360 -31.10 -14.08 0.87
C LEU A 360 -31.27 -12.78 0.09
N ILE A 361 -30.16 -12.22 -0.38
CA ILE A 361 -30.15 -11.02 -1.21
C ILE A 361 -29.73 -11.42 -2.62
N ILE A 362 -30.57 -11.11 -3.60
CA ILE A 362 -30.28 -11.32 -5.02
C ILE A 362 -30.05 -9.96 -5.66
N THR A 363 -28.89 -9.79 -6.28
CA THR A 363 -28.53 -8.54 -6.98
C THR A 363 -28.52 -8.73 -8.49
N TYR A 364 -28.94 -7.70 -9.22
CA TYR A 364 -28.89 -7.63 -10.67
C TYR A 364 -28.22 -6.33 -11.13
N SER A 365 -27.20 -6.45 -11.98
CA SER A 365 -26.52 -5.33 -12.64
C SER A 365 -26.61 -5.52 -14.16
N PRO A 366 -27.22 -4.59 -14.92
CA PRO A 366 -27.31 -4.69 -16.37
C PRO A 366 -25.95 -4.76 -17.06
N LYS A 367 -24.98 -3.99 -16.57
CA LYS A 367 -23.57 -4.02 -17.01
C LYS A 367 -22.95 -5.40 -16.82
N TYR A 368 -23.07 -5.98 -15.63
CA TYR A 368 -22.53 -7.31 -15.35
C TYR A 368 -23.24 -8.40 -16.16
N ALA A 369 -24.57 -8.29 -16.32
CA ALA A 369 -25.36 -9.22 -17.14
C ALA A 369 -24.93 -9.18 -18.62
N SER A 370 -24.71 -7.99 -19.18
CA SER A 370 -24.20 -7.80 -20.54
C SER A 370 -22.80 -8.39 -20.70
N TYR A 371 -21.89 -8.12 -19.75
CA TYR A 371 -20.56 -8.73 -19.74
C TYR A 371 -20.61 -10.26 -19.71
N GLN A 372 -21.38 -10.84 -18.79
CA GLN A 372 -21.57 -12.30 -18.69
C GLN A 372 -22.24 -12.90 -19.94
N LYS A 373 -23.10 -12.15 -20.64
CA LYS A 373 -23.67 -12.58 -21.92
C LYS A 373 -22.61 -12.63 -23.02
N ALA A 374 -21.75 -11.61 -23.11
CA ALA A 374 -20.64 -11.58 -24.07
C ALA A 374 -19.65 -12.73 -23.84
N VAL A 375 -19.21 -12.94 -22.60
CA VAL A 375 -18.30 -14.05 -22.24
C VAL A 375 -18.90 -15.42 -22.63
N ARG A 376 -20.19 -15.64 -22.36
CA ARG A 376 -20.87 -16.89 -22.76
C ARG A 376 -20.94 -17.04 -24.28
N ALA A 377 -21.21 -15.97 -25.01
CA ALA A 377 -21.25 -15.99 -26.48
C ALA A 377 -19.87 -16.36 -27.07
N GLU A 378 -18.78 -15.82 -26.52
CA GLU A 378 -17.41 -16.19 -26.93
C GLU A 378 -17.09 -17.66 -26.62
N GLN A 379 -17.49 -18.15 -25.45
CA GLN A 379 -17.32 -19.57 -25.08
C GLN A 379 -18.08 -20.50 -26.02
N ILE A 380 -19.32 -20.15 -26.39
CA ILE A 380 -20.13 -20.90 -27.35
C ILE A 380 -19.46 -20.88 -28.73
N ALA A 381 -19.06 -19.71 -29.23
CA ALA A 381 -18.38 -19.60 -30.52
C ALA A 381 -17.07 -20.40 -30.57
N ARG A 382 -16.32 -20.45 -29.46
CA ARG A 382 -15.13 -21.29 -29.34
C ARG A 382 -15.48 -22.78 -29.36
N ALA A 383 -16.52 -23.19 -28.64
CA ALA A 383 -16.97 -24.58 -28.61
C ALA A 383 -17.47 -25.04 -30.00
N GLU A 384 -18.26 -24.21 -30.69
CA GLU A 384 -18.73 -24.46 -32.06
C GLU A 384 -17.56 -24.63 -33.04
N LYS A 385 -16.53 -23.76 -32.96
CA LYS A 385 -15.30 -23.91 -33.75
C LYS A 385 -14.55 -25.21 -33.45
N MET A 386 -14.47 -25.62 -32.19
CA MET A 386 -13.83 -26.89 -31.81
C MET A 386 -14.57 -28.10 -32.37
N VAL A 387 -15.91 -28.07 -32.33
CA VAL A 387 -16.77 -29.11 -32.92
C VAL A 387 -16.60 -29.15 -34.44
N ALA A 388 -16.65 -28.00 -35.12
CA ALA A 388 -16.48 -27.90 -36.57
C ALA A 388 -15.09 -28.40 -37.04
N ASN A 389 -14.05 -28.15 -36.25
CA ASN A 389 -12.67 -28.55 -36.57
C ASN A 389 -12.32 -29.97 -36.10
N GLY A 390 -13.28 -30.75 -35.57
CA GLY A 390 -13.05 -32.13 -35.13
C GLY A 390 -12.09 -32.29 -33.94
N THR A 391 -11.74 -31.21 -33.25
CA THR A 391 -10.80 -31.20 -32.12
C THR A 391 -11.56 -31.34 -30.79
N LEU A 392 -12.30 -32.44 -30.66
CA LEU A 392 -12.89 -32.82 -29.39
C LEU A 392 -11.78 -33.31 -28.45
N LYS A 393 -11.62 -32.68 -27.29
CA LYS A 393 -10.96 -33.33 -26.16
C LYS A 393 -11.79 -34.56 -25.80
N LYS A 394 -11.31 -35.76 -26.12
CA LYS A 394 -11.86 -37.01 -25.58
C LYS A 394 -11.83 -36.90 -24.05
N GLN A 395 -12.98 -37.20 -23.43
CA GLN A 395 -13.18 -37.21 -21.98
C GLN A 395 -12.22 -38.17 -21.28
#